data_AF-A0A1J1H9B0-F1
#
_entry.id   AF-A0A1J1H9B0-F1
#
_cell.length_a   1.000
_cell.length_b   1.000
_cell.length_c   1.000
_cell.angle_alpha   90.00
_cell.angle_beta   90.00
_cell.angle_gamma   90.00
#
_symmetry.space_group_name_H-M   'P 1'
#
loop_
_entity.id
_entity.type
_entity.pdbx_description
1 polymer ?
#
loop_
_entity_poly.entity_id
_entity_poly.type
_entity_poly.pdbx_seq_one_letter_code
_entity_poly.pdbx_strand_id
1 'polypeptide(L)'
;MIIEEEEKKNIANVENETLSCRNMINETLLNDNLDKLKENNDNVQKCFESLNNTIENMNIHINSILKDNEEKYILAFNTYMYDVQKEIRILKKILKEERIKELKDEKMKKLQKELKWYINECLRLDKISQYLKKEAEKWKRNSELMKNHMLFLEKKLSKTFEKVIEKQYIKKEEEKKTIEYKSKDNKKDISNEKKDVEKIEKEDEKKVENKLKDKEKKDNLYNKMNLKINDLEKKLKKQININSSLQERLTKHYIEKSKYEKLFIDCSKQIKKDIEKQKMINDKERYIEKNFSLLLNESELSYFTKEDKKKLLITFFSSTDLIEHMKNNIFNKEKMSFDINNKNSYTRINYQRKSDISPFIL
;
A
#
# COMPACT_ATOMS: atom_id res chain seq x y z
N MET A 1 -167.61 4.96 9.21
CA MET A 1 -167.31 3.83 10.12
C MET A 1 -166.38 2.91 9.34
N ILE A 2 -165.06 3.01 9.62
CA ILE A 2 -163.93 2.08 9.38
C ILE A 2 -163.77 1.62 7.89
N ILE A 3 -162.69 1.96 7.16
CA ILE A 3 -161.32 1.43 7.28
C ILE A 3 -160.31 2.46 6.71
N GLU A 4 -159.37 2.88 7.56
CA GLU A 4 -158.06 3.42 7.22
C GLU A 4 -157.03 2.26 7.13
N GLU A 5 -155.85 2.55 6.56
CA GLU A 5 -154.56 2.23 7.21
C GLU A 5 -153.67 1.01 6.85
N GLU A 6 -153.56 0.52 5.60
CA GLU A 6 -152.53 -0.54 5.33
C GLU A 6 -151.54 -0.40 4.15
N GLU A 7 -151.54 0.66 3.33
CA GLU A 7 -150.63 0.68 2.15
C GLU A 7 -149.35 1.55 2.26
N LYS A 8 -149.03 2.15 3.42
CA LYS A 8 -147.83 3.03 3.55
C LYS A 8 -146.60 2.42 4.23
N LYS A 9 -146.52 1.09 4.40
CA LYS A 9 -145.40 0.44 5.10
C LYS A 9 -144.36 -0.28 4.24
N ASN A 10 -144.57 -0.44 2.93
CA ASN A 10 -143.69 -1.30 2.10
C ASN A 10 -142.71 -0.58 1.16
N ILE A 11 -142.61 0.75 1.18
CA ILE A 11 -141.66 1.49 0.32
C ILE A 11 -140.38 1.92 1.07
N ALA A 12 -140.38 1.91 2.41
CA ALA A 12 -139.22 2.34 3.21
C ALA A 12 -138.13 1.27 3.43
N ASN A 13 -138.35 0.01 3.01
CA ASN A 13 -137.41 -1.09 3.27
C ASN A 13 -136.47 -1.45 2.10
N VAL A 14 -136.72 -0.96 0.88
CA VAL A 14 -135.90 -1.34 -0.30
C VAL A 14 -134.71 -0.39 -0.55
N GLU A 15 -134.80 0.86 -0.09
CA GLU A 15 -133.70 1.83 -0.23
C GLU A 15 -132.60 1.67 0.84
N ASN A 16 -132.90 1.06 1.98
CA ASN A 16 -131.92 0.87 3.07
C ASN A 16 -131.03 -0.37 2.89
N GLU A 17 -131.49 -1.42 2.21
CA GLU A 17 -130.67 -2.61 1.93
C GLU A 17 -129.70 -2.39 0.75
N THR A 18 -130.07 -1.54 -0.22
CA THR A 18 -129.21 -1.21 -1.37
C THR A 18 -128.09 -0.22 -1.02
N LEU A 19 -128.26 0.63 -0.01
CA LEU A 19 -127.19 1.48 0.54
C LEU A 19 -126.24 0.73 1.49
N SER A 20 -126.73 -0.27 2.23
CA SER A 20 -125.91 -1.07 3.16
C SER A 20 -124.91 -1.98 2.41
N CYS A 21 -125.37 -2.69 1.37
CA CYS A 21 -124.50 -3.57 0.58
C CYS A 21 -123.47 -2.81 -0.27
N ARG A 22 -123.76 -1.57 -0.69
CA ARG A 22 -122.85 -0.74 -1.50
C ARG A 22 -121.73 -0.12 -0.67
N ASN A 23 -121.98 0.16 0.60
CA ASN A 23 -120.98 0.68 1.53
C ASN A 23 -120.01 -0.42 2.00
N MET A 24 -120.49 -1.64 2.24
CA MET A 24 -119.62 -2.77 2.60
C MET A 24 -118.66 -3.19 1.47
N ILE A 25 -119.13 -3.22 0.22
CA ILE A 25 -118.28 -3.59 -0.94
C ILE A 25 -117.17 -2.54 -1.14
N ASN A 26 -117.47 -1.26 -0.97
CA ASN A 26 -116.50 -0.18 -1.11
C ASN A 26 -115.45 -0.16 0.02
N GLU A 27 -115.84 -0.49 1.26
CA GLU A 27 -114.89 -0.62 2.38
C GLU A 27 -113.97 -1.83 2.23
N THR A 28 -114.48 -2.99 1.78
CA THR A 28 -113.62 -4.17 1.50
C THR A 28 -112.66 -3.93 0.34
N LEU A 29 -113.11 -3.26 -0.73
CA LEU A 29 -112.25 -2.94 -1.88
C LEU A 29 -111.20 -1.88 -1.53
N LEU A 30 -111.54 -0.93 -0.64
CA LEU A 30 -110.59 0.05 -0.10
C LEU A 30 -109.56 -0.61 0.82
N ASN A 31 -109.97 -1.55 1.69
CA ASN A 31 -109.05 -2.28 2.57
C ASN A 31 -108.10 -3.21 1.79
N ASP A 32 -108.58 -3.96 0.80
CA ASP A 32 -107.72 -4.80 -0.05
C ASP A 32 -106.71 -3.98 -0.87
N ASN A 33 -107.10 -2.77 -1.30
CA ASN A 33 -106.19 -1.85 -1.97
C ASN A 33 -105.21 -1.20 -0.98
N LEU A 34 -105.62 -0.93 0.26
CA LEU A 34 -104.77 -0.37 1.31
C LEU A 34 -103.73 -1.38 1.79
N ASP A 35 -104.08 -2.65 1.89
CA ASP A 35 -103.16 -3.72 2.29
C ASP A 35 -102.18 -4.09 1.17
N LYS A 36 -102.60 -4.06 -0.11
CA LYS A 36 -101.67 -4.13 -1.26
C LYS A 36 -100.74 -2.91 -1.33
N LEU A 37 -101.22 -1.72 -1.00
CA LEU A 37 -100.39 -0.51 -0.90
C LEU A 37 -99.36 -0.64 0.22
N LYS A 38 -99.73 -1.22 1.37
CA LYS A 38 -98.78 -1.50 2.47
C LYS A 38 -97.77 -2.57 2.09
N GLU A 39 -98.16 -3.69 1.47
CA GLU A 39 -97.21 -4.70 0.99
C GLU A 39 -96.25 -4.15 -0.06
N ASN A 40 -96.73 -3.31 -0.98
CA ASN A 40 -95.88 -2.64 -1.95
C ASN A 40 -94.92 -1.65 -1.26
N ASN A 41 -95.40 -0.93 -0.24
CA ASN A 41 -94.57 -0.01 0.52
C ASN A 41 -93.50 -0.75 1.35
N ASP A 42 -93.84 -1.90 1.94
CA ASP A 42 -92.91 -2.77 2.68
C ASP A 42 -91.87 -3.41 1.75
N ASN A 43 -92.28 -3.78 0.52
CA ASN A 43 -91.35 -4.27 -0.50
C ASN A 43 -90.41 -3.16 -0.99
N VAL A 44 -90.91 -1.93 -1.15
CA VAL A 44 -90.08 -0.76 -1.45
C VAL A 44 -89.11 -0.49 -0.29
N GLN A 45 -89.57 -0.55 0.96
CA GLN A 45 -88.75 -0.37 2.15
C GLN A 45 -87.63 -1.44 2.24
N LYS A 46 -87.95 -2.72 2.01
CA LYS A 46 -86.96 -3.82 1.96
C LYS A 46 -85.97 -3.66 0.81
N CYS A 47 -86.43 -3.23 -0.36
CA CYS A 47 -85.55 -2.89 -1.48
C CYS A 47 -84.61 -1.72 -1.12
N PHE A 48 -85.12 -0.71 -0.41
CA PHE A 48 -84.35 0.44 0.04
C PHE A 48 -83.31 0.05 1.11
N GLU A 49 -83.70 -0.81 2.06
CA GLU A 49 -82.80 -1.39 3.06
C GLU A 49 -81.73 -2.28 2.43
N SER A 50 -82.11 -3.12 1.46
CA SER A 50 -81.16 -3.95 0.71
C SER A 50 -80.19 -3.08 -0.10
N LEU A 51 -80.67 -2.02 -0.75
CA LEU A 51 -79.83 -1.07 -1.46
C LEU A 51 -78.88 -0.33 -0.51
N ASN A 52 -79.38 0.18 0.62
CA ASN A 52 -78.54 0.84 1.62
C ASN A 52 -77.50 -0.11 2.22
N ASN A 53 -77.88 -1.35 2.55
CA ASN A 53 -76.93 -2.37 2.99
C ASN A 53 -75.89 -2.67 1.92
N THR A 54 -76.28 -2.70 0.64
CA THR A 54 -75.35 -2.92 -0.47
C THR A 54 -74.40 -1.73 -0.64
N ILE A 55 -74.89 -0.50 -0.53
CA ILE A 55 -74.09 0.73 -0.59
C ILE A 55 -73.09 0.79 0.58
N GLU A 56 -73.54 0.45 1.79
CA GLU A 56 -72.70 0.45 2.98
C GLU A 56 -71.62 -0.65 2.91
N ASN A 57 -71.99 -1.85 2.45
CA ASN A 57 -71.06 -2.96 2.21
C ASN A 57 -70.08 -2.69 1.07
N MET A 58 -70.49 -1.97 0.02
CA MET A 58 -69.60 -1.60 -1.09
C MET A 58 -68.42 -0.77 -0.59
N ASN A 59 -68.66 0.17 0.31
CA ASN A 59 -67.60 1.04 0.83
C ASN A 59 -66.59 0.24 1.68
N ILE A 60 -67.08 -0.72 2.47
CA ILE A 60 -66.22 -1.65 3.22
C ILE A 60 -65.41 -2.54 2.26
N HIS A 61 -66.04 -3.06 1.20
CA HIS A 61 -65.37 -3.93 0.24
C HIS A 61 -64.30 -3.18 -0.57
N ILE A 62 -64.58 -1.96 -1.01
CA ILE A 62 -63.61 -1.10 -1.71
C ILE A 62 -62.41 -0.82 -0.81
N ASN A 63 -62.64 -0.45 0.45
CA ASN A 63 -61.56 -0.21 1.41
C ASN A 63 -60.75 -1.48 1.69
N SER A 64 -61.40 -2.64 1.77
CA SER A 64 -60.72 -3.93 1.90
C SER A 64 -59.84 -4.23 0.69
N ILE A 65 -60.36 -4.04 -0.53
CA ILE A 65 -59.59 -4.25 -1.77
C ILE A 65 -58.41 -3.30 -1.85
N LEU A 66 -58.59 -2.02 -1.50
CA LEU A 66 -57.52 -1.02 -1.50
C LEU A 66 -56.41 -1.42 -0.53
N LYS A 67 -56.78 -1.84 0.69
CA LYS A 67 -55.82 -2.31 1.69
C LYS A 67 -55.07 -3.56 1.22
N ASP A 68 -55.77 -4.55 0.67
CA ASP A 68 -55.16 -5.78 0.15
C ASP A 68 -54.19 -5.48 -1.01
N ASN A 69 -54.53 -4.51 -1.86
CA ASN A 69 -53.68 -4.07 -2.95
C ASN A 69 -52.44 -3.35 -2.43
N GLU A 70 -52.60 -2.43 -1.48
CA GLU A 70 -51.50 -1.74 -0.82
C GLU A 70 -50.53 -2.73 -0.16
N GLU A 71 -51.05 -3.70 0.58
CA GLU A 71 -50.25 -4.77 1.19
C GLU A 71 -49.46 -5.59 0.15
N LYS A 72 -50.10 -5.95 -0.98
CA LYS A 72 -49.43 -6.65 -2.08
C LYS A 72 -48.32 -5.81 -2.72
N TYR A 73 -48.55 -4.51 -2.95
CA TYR A 73 -47.54 -3.61 -3.50
C TYR A 73 -46.35 -3.45 -2.55
N ILE A 74 -46.63 -3.26 -1.26
CA ILE A 74 -45.59 -3.16 -0.23
C ILE A 74 -44.78 -4.46 -0.17
N LEU A 75 -45.44 -5.62 -0.23
CA LEU A 75 -44.76 -6.91 -0.21
C LEU A 75 -43.88 -7.14 -1.44
N ALA A 76 -44.38 -6.82 -2.64
CA ALA A 76 -43.62 -6.93 -3.88
C ALA A 76 -42.41 -5.99 -3.87
N PHE A 77 -42.59 -4.76 -3.42
CA PHE A 77 -41.51 -3.79 -3.27
C PHE A 77 -40.47 -4.26 -2.25
N ASN A 78 -40.88 -4.72 -1.07
CA ASN A 78 -39.99 -5.22 -0.04
C ASN A 78 -39.18 -6.43 -0.52
N THR A 79 -39.81 -7.34 -1.28
CA THR A 79 -39.15 -8.49 -1.89
C THR A 79 -38.09 -8.04 -2.90
N TYR A 80 -38.45 -7.16 -3.82
CA TYR A 80 -37.51 -6.59 -4.79
C TYR A 80 -36.34 -5.86 -4.12
N MET A 81 -36.63 -5.05 -3.10
CA MET A 81 -35.59 -4.34 -2.35
C MET A 81 -34.65 -5.29 -1.62
N TYR A 82 -35.16 -6.42 -1.09
CA TYR A 82 -34.31 -7.44 -0.50
C TYR A 82 -33.37 -8.07 -1.53
N ASP A 83 -33.86 -8.36 -2.74
CA ASP A 83 -33.05 -8.89 -3.83
C ASP A 83 -31.97 -7.89 -4.26
N VAL A 84 -32.34 -6.61 -4.45
CA VAL A 84 -31.38 -5.54 -4.74
C VAL A 84 -30.31 -5.43 -3.65
N GLN A 85 -30.71 -5.48 -2.38
CA GLN A 85 -29.75 -5.45 -1.26
C GLN A 85 -28.82 -6.68 -1.26
N LYS A 86 -29.34 -7.86 -1.61
CA LYS A 86 -28.57 -9.09 -1.73
C LYS A 86 -27.56 -8.99 -2.88
N GLU A 87 -27.98 -8.51 -4.04
CA GLU A 87 -27.10 -8.28 -5.20
C GLU A 87 -25.99 -7.27 -4.89
N ILE A 88 -26.32 -6.14 -4.25
CA ILE A 88 -25.33 -5.16 -3.81
C ILE A 88 -24.31 -5.80 -2.86
N ARG A 89 -24.74 -6.69 -1.97
CA ARG A 89 -23.85 -7.39 -1.03
C ARG A 89 -22.91 -8.35 -1.76
N ILE A 90 -23.41 -9.07 -2.77
CA ILE A 90 -22.62 -9.96 -3.63
C ILE A 90 -21.62 -9.15 -4.46
N LEU A 91 -22.05 -8.09 -5.13
CA LEU A 91 -21.18 -7.20 -5.92
C LEU A 91 -20.08 -6.58 -5.07
N LYS A 92 -20.38 -6.15 -3.83
CA LYS A 92 -19.37 -5.66 -2.88
C LYS A 92 -18.34 -6.74 -2.51
N LYS A 93 -18.76 -8.01 -2.42
CA LYS A 93 -17.85 -9.13 -2.14
C LYS A 93 -16.93 -9.38 -3.35
N ILE A 94 -17.49 -9.45 -4.56
CA ILE A 94 -16.74 -9.60 -5.81
C ILE A 94 -15.72 -8.47 -5.98
N LEU A 95 -16.14 -7.21 -5.73
CA LEU A 95 -15.25 -6.05 -5.80
C LEU A 95 -14.06 -6.16 -4.83
N LYS A 96 -14.29 -6.65 -3.60
CA LYS A 96 -13.20 -6.86 -2.63
C LYS A 96 -12.25 -7.97 -3.09
N GLU A 97 -12.79 -9.06 -3.62
CA GLU A 97 -12.01 -10.18 -4.13
C GLU A 97 -11.14 -9.76 -5.33
N GLU A 98 -11.71 -9.02 -6.28
CA GLU A 98 -10.97 -8.53 -7.44
C GLU A 98 -9.86 -7.54 -7.03
N ARG A 99 -10.13 -6.65 -6.07
CA ARG A 99 -9.10 -5.74 -5.53
C ARG A 99 -7.94 -6.49 -4.88
N ILE A 100 -8.23 -7.57 -4.13
CA ILE A 100 -7.19 -8.42 -3.53
C ILE A 100 -6.38 -9.13 -4.63
N LYS A 101 -7.05 -9.57 -5.69
CA LYS A 101 -6.42 -10.23 -6.83
C LYS A 101 -5.50 -9.28 -7.60
N GLU A 102 -5.93 -8.05 -7.88
CA GLU A 102 -5.08 -7.00 -8.48
C GLU A 102 -3.80 -6.75 -7.66
N LEU A 103 -3.92 -6.62 -6.34
CA LEU A 103 -2.75 -6.44 -5.46
C LEU A 103 -1.79 -7.62 -5.51
N LYS A 104 -2.31 -8.85 -5.58
CA LYS A 104 -1.50 -10.06 -5.74
C LYS A 104 -0.80 -10.09 -7.11
N ASP A 105 -1.52 -9.73 -8.17
CA ASP A 105 -0.98 -9.70 -9.53
C ASP A 105 0.10 -8.62 -9.69
N GLU A 106 -0.06 -7.45 -9.06
CA GLU A 106 1.00 -6.44 -9.00
C GLU A 106 2.25 -6.94 -8.27
N LYS A 107 2.08 -7.62 -7.13
CA LYS A 107 3.20 -8.24 -6.40
C LYS A 107 3.88 -9.32 -7.25
N MET A 108 3.10 -10.16 -7.93
CA MET A 108 3.61 -11.16 -8.86
C MET A 108 4.41 -10.52 -10.00
N LYS A 109 3.91 -9.44 -10.61
CA LYS A 109 4.62 -8.68 -11.65
C LYS A 109 5.95 -8.10 -11.14
N LYS A 110 6.00 -7.59 -9.91
CA LYS A 110 7.25 -7.10 -9.30
C LYS A 110 8.25 -8.24 -9.10
N LEU A 111 7.83 -9.35 -8.51
CA LEU A 111 8.66 -10.54 -8.32
C LEU A 111 9.17 -11.12 -9.64
N GLN A 112 8.34 -11.15 -10.68
CA GLN A 112 8.77 -11.58 -12.01
C GLN A 112 9.82 -10.65 -12.64
N LYS A 113 9.71 -9.34 -12.43
CA LYS A 113 10.73 -8.38 -12.87
C LYS A 113 12.05 -8.58 -12.12
N GLU A 114 11.99 -8.77 -10.80
CA GLU A 114 13.16 -9.08 -9.97
C GLU A 114 13.82 -10.39 -10.41
N LEU A 115 13.04 -11.45 -10.62
CA LEU A 115 13.54 -12.73 -11.11
C LEU A 115 14.24 -12.59 -12.47
N LYS A 116 13.62 -11.89 -13.42
CA LYS A 116 14.25 -11.61 -14.73
C LYS A 116 15.54 -10.82 -14.58
N TRP A 117 15.58 -9.86 -13.65
CA TRP A 117 16.79 -9.10 -13.34
C TRP A 117 17.89 -10.01 -12.78
N TYR A 118 17.57 -10.88 -11.80
CA TYR A 118 18.54 -11.84 -11.26
C TYR A 118 19.08 -12.79 -12.31
N ILE A 119 18.22 -13.34 -13.18
CA ILE A 119 18.65 -14.21 -14.28
C ILE A 119 19.63 -13.47 -15.20
N ASN A 120 19.29 -12.24 -15.61
CA ASN A 120 20.17 -11.43 -16.45
C ASN A 120 21.49 -11.11 -15.76
N GLU A 121 21.47 -10.85 -14.46
CA GLU A 121 22.67 -10.55 -13.68
C GLU A 121 23.54 -11.80 -13.52
N CYS A 122 22.96 -12.97 -13.27
CA CYS A 122 23.68 -14.24 -13.28
C CYS A 122 24.34 -14.51 -14.64
N LEU A 123 23.62 -14.27 -15.76
CA LEU A 123 24.19 -14.42 -17.11
C LEU A 123 25.33 -13.42 -17.38
N ARG A 124 25.22 -12.20 -16.86
CA ARG A 124 26.28 -11.18 -16.96
C ARG A 124 27.51 -11.60 -16.16
N LEU A 125 27.32 -12.07 -14.93
CA LEU A 125 28.39 -12.55 -14.07
C LEU A 125 29.06 -13.80 -14.63
N ASP A 126 28.30 -14.73 -15.22
CA ASP A 126 28.85 -15.92 -15.87
C ASP A 126 29.77 -15.53 -17.05
N LYS A 127 29.35 -14.59 -17.90
CA LYS A 127 30.21 -14.06 -18.97
C LYS A 127 31.53 -13.48 -18.45
N ILE A 128 31.47 -12.71 -17.35
CA ILE A 128 32.67 -12.13 -16.72
C ILE A 128 33.56 -13.24 -16.13
N SER A 129 32.96 -14.20 -15.44
CA SER A 129 33.67 -15.35 -14.86
C SER A 129 34.39 -16.17 -15.94
N GLN A 130 33.71 -16.47 -17.05
CA GLN A 130 34.32 -17.16 -18.19
C GLN A 130 35.46 -16.36 -18.83
N TYR A 131 35.33 -15.04 -18.94
CA TYR A 131 36.40 -14.17 -19.42
C TYR A 131 37.63 -14.23 -18.49
N LEU A 132 37.43 -14.06 -17.18
CA LEU A 132 38.51 -14.13 -16.20
C LEU A 132 39.17 -15.51 -16.16
N LYS A 133 38.39 -16.59 -16.30
CA LYS A 133 38.93 -17.95 -16.42
C LYS A 133 39.86 -18.09 -17.63
N LYS A 134 39.42 -17.61 -18.80
CA LYS A 134 40.25 -17.60 -20.02
C LYS A 134 41.53 -16.78 -19.83
N GLU A 135 41.45 -15.64 -19.18
CA GLU A 135 42.61 -14.79 -18.90
C GLU A 135 43.58 -15.45 -17.92
N ALA A 136 43.07 -16.04 -16.83
CA ALA A 136 43.87 -16.81 -15.88
C ALA A 136 44.59 -17.99 -16.55
N GLU A 137 43.91 -18.73 -17.44
CA GLU A 137 44.54 -19.80 -18.21
C GLU A 137 45.64 -19.29 -19.16
N LYS A 138 45.46 -18.11 -19.78
CA LYS A 138 46.52 -17.48 -20.60
C LYS A 138 47.75 -17.17 -19.77
N TRP A 139 47.55 -16.56 -18.59
CA TRP A 139 48.65 -16.26 -17.67
C TRP A 139 49.33 -17.52 -17.15
N LYS A 140 48.57 -18.57 -16.84
CA LYS A 140 49.10 -19.88 -16.44
C LYS A 140 49.99 -20.47 -17.54
N ARG A 141 49.52 -20.51 -18.79
CA ARG A 141 50.32 -21.00 -19.94
C ARG A 141 51.60 -20.16 -20.14
N ASN A 142 51.50 -18.83 -20.04
CA ASN A 142 52.66 -17.95 -20.16
C ASN A 142 53.68 -18.15 -19.03
N SER A 143 53.22 -18.30 -17.80
CA SER A 143 54.07 -18.59 -16.64
C SER A 143 54.78 -19.93 -16.79
N GLU A 144 54.08 -20.96 -17.25
CA GLU A 144 54.64 -22.28 -17.50
C GLU A 144 55.67 -22.27 -18.64
N LEU A 145 55.41 -21.52 -19.71
CA LEU A 145 56.39 -21.28 -20.77
C LEU A 145 57.66 -20.60 -20.24
N MET A 146 57.51 -19.55 -19.43
CA MET A 146 58.64 -18.85 -18.82
C MET A 146 59.43 -19.76 -17.88
N LYS A 147 58.74 -20.59 -17.08
CA LYS A 147 59.38 -21.59 -16.20
C LYS A 147 60.16 -22.63 -17.02
N ASN A 148 59.60 -23.10 -18.13
CA ASN A 148 60.30 -24.03 -19.02
C ASN A 148 61.55 -23.39 -19.66
N HIS A 149 61.47 -22.12 -20.08
CA HIS A 149 62.64 -21.38 -20.57
C HIS A 149 63.71 -21.21 -19.50
N MET A 150 63.33 -20.88 -18.28
CA MET A 150 64.23 -20.78 -17.13
C MET A 150 64.96 -22.12 -16.88
N LEU A 151 64.21 -23.23 -16.77
CA LEU A 151 64.77 -24.56 -16.57
C LEU A 151 65.71 -24.98 -17.73
N PHE A 152 65.37 -24.62 -18.96
CA PHE A 152 66.23 -24.87 -20.11
C PHE A 152 67.56 -24.11 -20.01
N LEU A 153 67.51 -22.84 -19.63
CA LEU A 153 68.70 -22.01 -19.44
C LEU A 153 69.55 -22.50 -18.28
N GLU A 154 68.94 -22.86 -17.15
CA GLU A 154 69.63 -23.49 -16.01
C GLU A 154 70.35 -24.76 -16.45
N LYS A 155 69.67 -25.66 -17.16
CA LYS A 155 70.28 -26.90 -17.67
C LYS A 155 71.43 -26.63 -18.64
N LYS A 156 71.31 -25.62 -19.51
CA LYS A 156 72.37 -25.21 -20.43
C LYS A 156 73.57 -24.62 -19.66
N LEU A 157 73.30 -23.81 -18.65
CA LEU A 157 74.29 -23.16 -17.80
C LEU A 157 75.06 -24.19 -16.97
N SER A 158 74.37 -25.14 -16.34
CA SER A 158 74.99 -26.27 -15.63
C SER A 158 75.94 -27.07 -16.54
N LYS A 159 75.50 -27.43 -17.75
CA LYS A 159 76.37 -28.11 -18.73
C LYS A 159 77.60 -27.28 -19.13
N THR A 160 77.48 -25.96 -19.24
CA THR A 160 78.65 -25.11 -19.52
C THR A 160 79.59 -25.03 -18.33
N PHE A 161 79.07 -24.96 -17.11
CA PHE A 161 79.88 -24.98 -15.89
C PHE A 161 80.60 -26.30 -15.70
N GLU A 162 79.93 -27.44 -15.88
CA GLU A 162 80.57 -28.77 -15.88
C GLU A 162 81.76 -28.83 -16.83
N LYS A 163 81.58 -28.38 -18.09
CA LYS A 163 82.68 -28.32 -19.07
C LYS A 163 83.82 -27.38 -18.66
N VAL A 164 83.51 -26.24 -18.04
CA VAL A 164 84.55 -25.31 -17.55
C VAL A 164 85.32 -25.93 -16.40
N ILE A 165 84.63 -26.61 -15.49
CA ILE A 165 85.22 -27.32 -14.35
C ILE A 165 86.12 -28.46 -14.87
N GLU A 166 85.65 -29.29 -15.80
CA GLU A 166 86.45 -30.33 -16.47
C GLU A 166 87.72 -29.75 -17.09
N LYS A 167 87.60 -28.66 -17.86
CA LYS A 167 88.77 -27.98 -18.45
C LYS A 167 89.74 -27.44 -17.41
N GLN A 168 89.26 -26.92 -16.29
CA GLN A 168 90.12 -26.46 -15.20
C GLN A 168 90.84 -27.63 -14.51
N TYR A 169 90.17 -28.77 -14.31
CA TYR A 169 90.82 -29.97 -13.79
C TYR A 169 91.89 -30.50 -14.74
N ILE A 170 91.60 -30.58 -16.04
CA ILE A 170 92.58 -30.99 -17.06
C ILE A 170 93.78 -30.04 -17.08
N LYS A 171 93.57 -28.72 -17.07
CA LYS A 171 94.67 -27.74 -17.00
C LYS A 171 95.52 -27.89 -15.74
N LYS A 172 94.90 -28.15 -14.58
CA LYS A 172 95.64 -28.39 -13.33
C LYS A 172 96.44 -29.69 -13.38
N GLU A 173 95.95 -30.73 -14.05
CA GLU A 173 96.72 -31.95 -14.28
C GLU A 173 97.87 -31.74 -15.27
N GLU A 174 97.66 -30.97 -16.34
CA GLU A 174 98.70 -30.58 -17.29
C GLU A 174 99.78 -29.69 -16.64
N GLU A 175 99.39 -28.75 -15.77
CA GLU A 175 100.29 -27.92 -14.96
C GLU A 175 101.10 -28.77 -13.96
N LYS A 176 100.47 -29.76 -13.31
CA LYS A 176 101.19 -30.71 -12.42
C LYS A 176 102.20 -31.56 -13.20
N LYS A 177 101.84 -32.06 -14.38
CA LYS A 177 102.75 -32.79 -15.26
C LYS A 177 103.89 -31.90 -15.76
N THR A 178 103.63 -30.64 -16.14
CA THR A 178 104.69 -29.71 -16.55
C THR A 178 105.58 -29.25 -15.39
N ILE A 179 105.11 -29.22 -14.16
CA ILE A 179 105.94 -28.97 -12.96
C ILE A 179 106.82 -30.19 -12.65
N GLU A 180 106.32 -31.42 -12.83
CA GLU A 180 107.10 -32.65 -12.65
C GLU A 180 108.22 -32.80 -13.70
N TYR A 181 108.03 -32.27 -14.92
CA TYR A 181 109.09 -32.18 -15.94
C TYR A 181 110.01 -30.94 -15.83
N LYS A 182 109.73 -29.98 -14.93
CA LYS A 182 110.54 -28.76 -14.74
C LYS A 182 111.49 -28.80 -13.53
N SER A 183 111.66 -29.96 -12.89
CA SER A 183 112.71 -30.17 -11.86
C SER A 183 114.04 -30.68 -12.41
N LYS A 184 114.28 -30.66 -13.73
CA LYS A 184 115.64 -30.74 -14.28
C LYS A 184 115.84 -29.68 -15.37
N ASP A 185 116.92 -28.96 -15.16
CA ASP A 185 117.61 -28.01 -16.05
C ASP A 185 117.11 -26.56 -16.12
N ASN A 186 117.99 -25.74 -15.55
CA ASN A 186 118.03 -24.29 -15.51
C ASN A 186 119.05 -23.81 -16.56
N LYS A 187 118.74 -22.69 -17.23
CA LYS A 187 119.62 -21.64 -17.82
C LYS A 187 119.73 -21.48 -19.35
N LYS A 188 119.64 -20.18 -19.71
CA LYS A 188 120.06 -19.44 -20.93
C LYS A 188 119.07 -19.38 -22.09
N ASP A 189 118.80 -18.26 -22.78
CA ASP A 189 119.33 -16.89 -22.70
C ASP A 189 118.36 -15.90 -23.39
N ILE A 190 118.65 -14.62 -23.15
CA ILE A 190 118.05 -13.35 -23.60
C ILE A 190 118.05 -13.14 -25.14
N SER A 191 117.02 -12.49 -25.72
CA SER A 191 117.12 -11.20 -26.46
C SER A 191 115.93 -10.83 -27.38
N ASN A 192 115.49 -9.57 -27.22
CA ASN A 192 115.03 -8.53 -28.17
C ASN A 192 113.89 -8.84 -29.17
N GLU A 193 112.97 -7.93 -29.56
CA GLU A 193 113.02 -6.46 -29.65
C GLU A 193 111.59 -5.86 -29.74
N LYS A 194 111.44 -4.60 -29.33
CA LYS A 194 110.20 -3.79 -29.34
C LYS A 194 109.86 -3.28 -30.75
N LYS A 195 108.58 -2.90 -30.98
CA LYS A 195 108.14 -1.72 -31.77
C LYS A 195 106.64 -1.43 -31.58
N ASP A 196 106.34 -0.38 -30.81
CA ASP A 196 105.46 0.77 -31.09
C ASP A 196 104.15 0.49 -31.85
N VAL A 197 102.95 0.58 -31.26
CA VAL A 197 102.24 1.77 -30.75
C VAL A 197 102.38 2.99 -31.65
N GLU A 198 101.60 3.03 -32.72
CA GLU A 198 101.05 4.28 -33.23
C GLU A 198 99.72 4.04 -33.97
N LYS A 199 98.75 4.93 -33.66
CA LYS A 199 97.56 5.29 -34.43
C LYS A 199 96.34 4.37 -34.35
N ILE A 200 95.93 4.17 -33.10
CA ILE A 200 94.53 4.29 -32.67
C ILE A 200 94.07 5.71 -33.02
N GLU A 201 93.50 5.92 -34.21
CA GLU A 201 92.87 7.21 -34.55
C GLU A 201 91.66 7.06 -35.47
N LYS A 202 91.15 5.84 -35.66
CA LYS A 202 89.90 5.59 -36.43
C LYS A 202 88.87 4.70 -35.73
N GLU A 203 89.14 4.26 -34.50
CA GLU A 203 88.19 3.46 -33.72
C GLU A 203 87.52 4.22 -32.57
N ASP A 204 88.09 5.34 -32.13
CA ASP A 204 87.52 6.12 -31.02
C ASP A 204 86.35 7.02 -31.45
N GLU A 205 86.32 7.50 -32.70
CA GLU A 205 85.16 8.25 -33.21
C GLU A 205 83.90 7.36 -33.32
N LYS A 206 84.04 6.11 -33.79
CA LYS A 206 82.90 5.19 -33.91
C LYS A 206 82.37 4.69 -32.56
N LYS A 207 83.22 4.57 -31.53
CA LYS A 207 82.79 4.19 -30.17
C LYS A 207 82.13 5.35 -29.42
N VAL A 208 82.55 6.60 -29.66
CA VAL A 208 81.92 7.79 -29.09
C VAL A 208 80.57 8.08 -29.77
N GLU A 209 80.49 7.95 -31.09
CA GLU A 209 79.26 8.18 -31.86
C GLU A 209 78.18 7.12 -31.57
N ASN A 210 78.56 5.85 -31.38
CA ASN A 210 77.62 4.80 -30.99
C ASN A 210 77.15 4.93 -29.53
N LYS A 211 78.01 5.39 -28.60
CA LYS A 211 77.62 5.69 -27.21
C LYS A 211 76.69 6.91 -27.10
N LEU A 212 76.86 7.91 -27.98
CA LEU A 212 75.96 9.07 -28.07
C LEU A 212 74.60 8.69 -28.67
N LYS A 213 74.57 7.89 -29.75
CA LYS A 213 73.33 7.38 -30.35
C LYS A 213 72.53 6.46 -29.40
N ASP A 214 73.20 5.67 -28.56
CA ASP A 214 72.52 4.83 -27.56
C ASP A 214 72.02 5.61 -26.34
N LYS A 215 72.69 6.73 -25.98
CA LYS A 215 72.16 7.68 -24.98
C LYS A 215 70.95 8.43 -25.50
N GLU A 216 71.01 8.99 -26.71
CA GLU A 216 69.85 9.67 -27.32
C GLU A 216 68.64 8.75 -27.46
N LYS A 217 68.84 7.48 -27.86
CA LYS A 217 67.74 6.50 -27.92
C LYS A 217 67.14 6.19 -26.55
N LYS A 218 67.96 6.08 -25.50
CA LYS A 218 67.49 5.87 -24.12
C LYS A 218 66.74 7.09 -23.59
N ASP A 219 67.25 8.29 -23.84
CA ASP A 219 66.62 9.55 -23.43
C ASP A 219 65.28 9.76 -24.15
N ASN A 220 65.19 9.39 -25.43
CA ASN A 220 63.94 9.44 -26.18
C ASN A 220 62.91 8.39 -25.70
N LEU A 221 63.37 7.20 -25.30
CA LEU A 221 62.52 6.18 -24.68
C LEU A 221 62.00 6.64 -23.31
N TYR A 222 62.87 7.24 -22.50
CA TYR A 222 62.55 7.78 -21.19
C TYR A 222 61.53 8.92 -21.29
N ASN A 223 61.72 9.85 -22.25
CA ASN A 223 60.77 10.92 -22.53
C ASN A 223 59.41 10.37 -22.99
N LYS A 224 59.39 9.36 -23.85
CA LYS A 224 58.15 8.70 -24.29
C LYS A 224 57.43 7.97 -23.13
N MET A 225 58.20 7.39 -22.22
CA MET A 225 57.67 6.74 -21.02
C MET A 225 57.09 7.78 -20.03
N ASN A 226 57.79 8.89 -19.80
CA ASN A 226 57.30 9.99 -18.96
C ASN A 226 56.04 10.64 -19.52
N LEU A 227 55.94 10.85 -20.83
CA LEU A 227 54.72 11.32 -21.47
C LEU A 227 53.55 10.36 -21.23
N LYS A 228 53.81 9.04 -21.30
CA LYS A 228 52.79 8.03 -21.05
C LYS A 228 52.39 7.95 -19.58
N ILE A 229 53.34 8.11 -18.66
CA ILE A 229 53.08 8.20 -17.22
C ILE A 229 52.18 9.41 -16.93
N ASN A 230 52.53 10.58 -17.45
CA ASN A 230 51.76 11.80 -17.25
C ASN A 230 50.34 11.71 -17.85
N ASP A 231 50.18 11.07 -19.00
CA ASP A 231 48.86 10.80 -19.59
C ASP A 231 48.02 9.83 -18.74
N LEU A 232 48.65 8.80 -18.17
CA LEU A 232 47.99 7.86 -17.26
C LEU A 232 47.61 8.54 -15.94
N GLU A 233 48.47 9.40 -15.39
CA GLU A 233 48.18 10.21 -14.21
C GLU A 233 47.00 11.16 -14.46
N LYS A 234 46.96 11.83 -15.62
CA LYS A 234 45.81 12.66 -16.03
C LYS A 234 44.53 11.84 -16.13
N LYS A 235 44.58 10.63 -16.70
CA LYS A 235 43.42 9.73 -16.79
C LYS A 235 42.97 9.24 -15.41
N LEU A 236 43.92 8.90 -14.54
CA LEU A 236 43.65 8.50 -13.16
C LEU A 236 42.99 9.64 -12.38
N LYS A 237 43.53 10.86 -12.48
CA LYS A 237 42.97 12.05 -11.84
C LYS A 237 41.56 12.36 -12.31
N LYS A 238 41.28 12.21 -13.62
CA LYS A 238 39.92 12.32 -14.18
C LYS A 238 38.98 11.26 -13.59
N GLN A 239 39.42 10.00 -13.50
CA GLN A 239 38.61 8.93 -12.92
C GLN A 239 38.33 9.13 -11.43
N ILE A 240 39.33 9.57 -10.65
CA ILE A 240 39.15 9.91 -9.24
C ILE A 240 38.10 11.02 -9.09
N ASN A 241 38.18 12.07 -9.91
CA ASN A 241 37.23 13.17 -9.85
C ASN A 241 35.80 12.73 -10.24
N ILE A 242 35.66 11.92 -11.29
CA ILE A 242 34.36 11.34 -11.67
C ILE A 242 33.81 10.49 -10.52
N ASN A 243 34.62 9.62 -9.92
CA ASN A 243 34.18 8.74 -8.84
C ASN A 243 33.78 9.54 -7.58
N SER A 244 34.53 10.59 -7.23
CA SER A 244 34.17 11.53 -6.16
C SER A 244 32.81 12.21 -6.43
N SER A 245 32.61 12.70 -7.66
CA SER A 245 31.34 13.34 -8.06
C SER A 245 30.15 12.37 -8.01
N LEU A 246 30.37 11.09 -8.36
CA LEU A 246 29.35 10.06 -8.33
C LEU A 246 29.00 9.68 -6.88
N GLN A 247 29.99 9.57 -6.00
CA GLN A 247 29.78 9.36 -4.57
C GLN A 247 28.99 10.52 -3.95
N GLU A 248 29.32 11.77 -4.28
CA GLU A 248 28.57 12.94 -3.82
C GLU A 248 27.12 12.95 -4.33
N ARG A 249 26.89 12.58 -5.59
CA ARG A 249 25.53 12.44 -6.13
C ARG A 249 24.74 11.33 -5.43
N LEU A 250 25.38 10.21 -5.13
CA LEU A 250 24.75 9.11 -4.39
C LEU A 250 24.37 9.54 -2.97
N THR A 251 25.29 10.16 -2.23
CA THR A 251 25.00 10.63 -0.87
C THR A 251 23.89 11.69 -0.87
N LYS A 252 23.91 12.63 -1.83
CA LYS A 252 22.82 13.60 -1.99
C LYS A 252 21.47 12.93 -2.22
N HIS A 253 21.41 11.94 -3.12
CA HIS A 253 20.19 11.19 -3.38
C HIS A 253 19.70 10.41 -2.16
N TYR A 254 20.61 9.81 -1.37
CA TYR A 254 20.24 9.14 -0.11
C TYR A 254 19.68 10.11 0.93
N ILE A 255 20.29 11.28 1.09
CA ILE A 255 19.80 12.32 2.01
C ILE A 255 18.43 12.83 1.58
N GLU A 256 18.26 13.09 0.28
CA GLU A 256 17.00 13.56 -0.29
C GLU A 256 15.88 12.52 -0.14
N LYS A 257 16.17 11.25 -0.44
CA LYS A 257 15.24 10.14 -0.19
C LYS A 257 14.83 10.06 1.29
N SER A 258 15.79 10.17 2.21
CA SER A 258 15.51 10.16 3.65
C SER A 258 14.64 11.34 4.08
N LYS A 259 14.83 12.53 3.49
CA LYS A 259 13.96 13.70 3.74
C LYS A 259 12.52 13.44 3.30
N TYR A 260 12.33 12.85 2.11
CA TYR A 260 10.99 12.51 1.62
C TYR A 260 10.32 11.41 2.43
N GLU A 261 11.07 10.40 2.88
CA GLU A 261 10.56 9.38 3.80
C GLU A 261 10.12 10.00 5.13
N LYS A 262 10.91 10.93 5.69
CA LYS A 262 10.54 11.64 6.90
C LYS A 262 9.27 12.48 6.70
N LEU A 263 9.18 13.22 5.60
CA LEU A 263 7.98 14.00 5.26
C LEU A 263 6.75 13.10 5.12
N PHE A 264 6.89 11.95 4.46
CA PHE A 264 5.81 10.98 4.33
C PHE A 264 5.33 10.45 5.68
N ILE A 265 6.26 10.12 6.58
CA ILE A 265 5.91 9.69 7.95
C ILE A 265 5.19 10.79 8.71
N ASP A 266 5.61 12.05 8.57
CA ASP A 266 4.96 13.18 9.23
C ASP A 266 3.55 13.44 8.66
N CYS A 267 3.37 13.37 7.33
CA CYS A 267 2.04 13.41 6.71
C CYS A 267 1.15 12.26 7.18
N SER A 268 1.67 11.04 7.25
CA SER A 268 0.92 9.86 7.72
C SER A 268 0.48 10.02 9.19
N LYS A 269 1.37 10.53 10.05
CA LYS A 269 1.04 10.85 11.44
C LYS A 269 -0.02 11.94 11.54
N GLN A 270 0.05 12.97 10.70
CA GLN A 270 -0.93 14.04 10.69
C GLN A 270 -2.32 13.52 10.26
N ILE A 271 -2.39 12.73 9.18
CA ILE A 271 -3.63 12.07 8.76
C ILE A 271 -4.20 11.19 9.87
N LYS A 272 -3.35 10.44 10.59
CA LYS A 272 -3.79 9.63 11.73
C LYS A 272 -4.41 10.48 12.84
N LYS A 273 -3.78 11.61 13.19
CA LYS A 273 -4.32 12.57 14.17
C LYS A 273 -5.65 13.17 13.70
N ASP A 274 -5.77 13.48 12.42
CA ASP A 274 -6.99 14.07 11.87
C ASP A 274 -8.15 13.07 11.85
N ILE A 275 -7.88 11.79 11.52
CA ILE A 275 -8.86 10.70 11.66
C ILE A 275 -9.31 10.52 13.12
N GLU A 276 -8.38 10.61 14.06
CA GLU A 276 -8.69 10.49 15.50
C GLU A 276 -9.55 11.67 15.99
N LYS A 277 -9.24 12.90 15.56
CA LYS A 277 -10.09 14.07 15.79
C LYS A 277 -11.48 13.91 15.17
N GLN A 278 -11.57 13.42 13.93
CA GLN A 278 -12.85 13.18 13.25
C GLN A 278 -13.70 12.16 14.02
N LYS A 279 -13.09 11.09 14.54
CA LYS A 279 -13.79 10.10 15.39
C LYS A 279 -14.34 10.75 16.66
N MET A 280 -13.52 11.53 17.36
CA MET A 280 -13.96 12.25 18.55
C MET A 280 -15.10 13.23 18.27
N ILE A 281 -15.09 13.92 17.12
CA ILE A 281 -16.19 14.80 16.69
C ILE A 281 -17.45 13.98 16.41
N ASN A 282 -17.35 12.87 15.67
CA ASN A 282 -18.48 11.97 15.41
C ASN A 282 -19.08 11.37 16.69
N ASP A 283 -18.25 11.04 17.68
CA ASP A 283 -18.71 10.52 18.96
C ASP A 283 -19.44 11.60 19.77
N LYS A 284 -18.95 12.86 19.74
CA LYS A 284 -19.64 14.02 20.30
C LYS A 284 -20.98 14.30 19.59
N GLU A 285 -21.02 14.21 18.26
CA GLU A 285 -22.24 14.34 17.45
C GLU A 285 -23.27 13.26 17.83
N ARG A 286 -22.84 12.00 17.93
CA ARG A 286 -23.71 10.89 18.36
C ARG A 286 -24.22 11.06 19.79
N TYR A 287 -23.40 11.59 20.70
CA TYR A 287 -23.82 11.88 22.06
C TYR A 287 -24.89 12.97 22.10
N ILE A 288 -24.71 14.04 21.31
CA ILE A 288 -25.67 15.14 21.26
C ILE A 288 -26.98 14.70 20.60
N GLU A 289 -26.89 13.93 19.52
CA GLU A 289 -28.05 13.43 18.80
C GLU A 289 -28.89 12.46 19.64
N LYS A 290 -28.28 11.72 20.59
CA LYS A 290 -29.01 10.83 21.51
C LYS A 290 -29.60 11.53 22.72
N ASN A 291 -28.90 12.50 23.31
CA ASN A 291 -29.32 13.14 24.56
C ASN A 291 -30.14 14.42 24.35
N PHE A 292 -29.96 15.10 23.21
CA PHE A 292 -30.61 16.38 22.91
C PHE A 292 -31.50 16.31 21.67
N SER A 293 -31.99 15.12 21.30
CA SER A 293 -32.89 14.94 20.15
C SER A 293 -34.17 15.78 20.26
N LEU A 294 -34.66 15.95 21.49
CA LEU A 294 -35.82 16.78 21.80
C LEU A 294 -35.53 18.26 21.54
N LEU A 295 -34.38 18.76 22.02
CA LEU A 295 -33.92 20.15 21.82
C LEU A 295 -33.63 20.47 20.34
N LEU A 296 -33.16 19.48 19.57
CA LEU A 296 -32.91 19.63 18.13
C LEU A 296 -34.21 19.78 17.31
N ASN A 297 -35.30 19.21 17.80
CA ASN A 297 -36.61 19.21 17.15
C ASN A 297 -37.55 20.33 17.66
N GLU A 298 -37.12 21.13 18.63
CA GLU A 298 -37.86 22.30 19.11
C GLU A 298 -38.00 23.39 18.05
N SER A 299 -39.23 23.93 17.96
CA SER A 299 -39.67 24.92 16.98
C SER A 299 -39.09 26.32 17.22
N GLU A 300 -38.65 26.63 18.45
CA GLU A 300 -38.08 27.93 18.83
C GLU A 300 -36.77 28.27 18.09
N LEU A 301 -36.06 27.25 17.59
CA LEU A 301 -34.79 27.40 16.85
C LEU A 301 -34.91 27.08 15.35
N SER A 302 -36.11 27.14 14.77
CA SER A 302 -36.37 26.78 13.35
C SER A 302 -35.52 27.52 12.30
N TYR A 303 -34.91 28.65 12.67
CA TYR A 303 -33.98 29.41 11.81
C TYR A 303 -32.65 28.69 11.55
N PHE A 304 -32.26 27.71 12.39
CA PHE A 304 -31.04 26.93 12.22
C PHE A 304 -31.35 25.55 11.66
N THR A 305 -30.55 25.07 10.70
CA THR A 305 -30.66 23.68 10.25
C THR A 305 -30.30 22.73 11.38
N LYS A 306 -30.82 21.50 11.35
CA LYS A 306 -30.49 20.49 12.39
C LYS A 306 -28.99 20.29 12.55
N GLU A 307 -28.23 20.45 11.46
CA GLU A 307 -26.78 20.33 11.45
C GLU A 307 -26.09 21.53 12.11
N ASP A 308 -26.61 22.74 11.90
CA ASP A 308 -26.10 23.95 12.55
C ASP A 308 -26.36 23.94 14.05
N LYS A 309 -27.55 23.47 14.48
CA LYS A 309 -27.88 23.29 15.90
C LYS A 309 -26.93 22.28 16.57
N LYS A 310 -26.62 21.17 15.89
CA LYS A 310 -25.65 20.18 16.38
C LYS A 310 -24.26 20.78 16.53
N LYS A 311 -23.77 21.49 15.51
CA LYS A 311 -22.45 22.16 15.55
C LYS A 311 -22.38 23.22 16.65
N LEU A 312 -23.45 23.98 16.85
CA LEU A 312 -23.56 24.98 17.90
C LEU A 312 -23.47 24.32 19.28
N LEU A 313 -24.22 23.23 19.52
CA LEU A 313 -24.17 22.47 20.78
C LEU A 313 -22.78 21.86 21.03
N ILE A 314 -22.14 21.29 19.99
CA ILE A 314 -20.77 20.75 20.10
C ILE A 314 -19.80 21.84 20.51
N THR A 315 -19.93 23.02 19.89
CA THR A 315 -19.07 24.18 20.15
C THR A 315 -19.32 24.74 21.56
N PHE A 316 -20.60 24.81 21.96
CA PHE A 316 -21.03 25.26 23.27
C PHE A 316 -20.53 24.36 24.40
N PHE A 317 -20.69 23.04 24.27
CA PHE A 317 -20.17 22.07 25.25
C PHE A 317 -18.65 21.88 25.19
N SER A 318 -18.00 22.29 24.10
CA SER A 318 -16.54 22.29 24.00
C SER A 318 -15.91 23.62 24.46
N SER A 319 -16.72 24.64 24.77
CA SER A 319 -16.21 25.90 25.31
C SER A 319 -15.69 25.69 26.74
N THR A 320 -14.44 26.09 26.97
CA THR A 320 -13.79 26.02 28.28
C THR A 320 -14.51 26.87 29.32
N ASP A 321 -15.10 27.97 28.87
CA ASP A 321 -15.75 28.97 29.73
C ASP A 321 -17.01 28.42 30.40
N LEU A 322 -17.77 27.56 29.69
CA LEU A 322 -18.95 26.92 30.26
C LEU A 322 -18.59 25.80 31.24
N ILE A 323 -17.53 25.04 30.95
CA ILE A 323 -17.00 24.05 31.88
C ILE A 323 -16.50 24.74 33.15
N GLU A 324 -15.82 25.87 33.01
CA GLU A 324 -15.35 26.69 34.14
C GLU A 324 -16.52 27.32 34.91
N HIS A 325 -17.55 27.79 34.22
CA HIS A 325 -18.75 28.34 34.86
C HIS A 325 -19.59 27.27 35.57
N MET A 326 -19.77 26.09 34.96
CA MET A 326 -20.40 24.92 35.60
C MET A 326 -19.57 24.44 36.79
N LYS A 327 -18.24 24.40 36.67
CA LYS A 327 -17.34 24.08 37.77
C LYS A 327 -17.50 25.07 38.93
N ASN A 328 -17.56 26.36 38.62
CA ASN A 328 -17.70 27.41 39.61
C ASN A 328 -19.09 27.51 40.25
N ASN A 329 -20.15 27.06 39.58
CA ASN A 329 -21.52 27.15 40.11
C ASN A 329 -22.04 25.85 40.72
N ILE A 330 -21.66 24.69 40.17
CA ILE A 330 -22.09 23.36 40.66
C ILE A 330 -21.18 22.88 41.78
N PHE A 331 -19.87 23.14 41.70
CA PHE A 331 -18.90 22.59 42.66
C PHE A 331 -18.40 23.60 43.72
N ASN A 332 -18.83 24.86 43.70
CA ASN A 332 -18.53 25.81 44.79
C ASN A 332 -19.67 25.98 45.82
N LYS A 333 -20.83 25.33 45.64
CA LYS A 333 -21.87 25.29 46.68
C LYS A 333 -21.73 24.04 47.53
N GLU A 334 -20.63 23.96 48.27
CA GLU A 334 -20.51 23.32 49.60
C GLU A 334 -19.04 23.37 50.05
N LYS A 335 -18.64 24.53 50.58
CA LYS A 335 -17.71 24.52 51.71
C LYS A 335 -18.49 24.04 52.93
N MET A 336 -18.62 22.73 53.09
CA MET A 336 -18.82 22.16 54.41
C MET A 336 -17.50 21.53 54.82
N SER A 337 -16.79 22.25 55.68
CA SER A 337 -15.56 21.83 56.32
C SER A 337 -15.79 20.50 57.05
N PHE A 338 -15.30 19.41 56.48
CA PHE A 338 -15.00 18.20 57.25
C PHE A 338 -13.47 18.12 57.40
N ASP A 339 -13.03 18.65 58.54
CA ASP A 339 -11.77 18.25 59.16
C ASP A 339 -11.85 16.75 59.48
N ILE A 340 -11.07 15.94 58.77
CA ILE A 340 -10.62 14.65 59.30
C ILE A 340 -9.11 14.59 59.13
N ASN A 341 -8.45 14.86 60.26
CA ASN A 341 -7.03 14.66 60.48
C ASN A 341 -6.57 13.23 60.14
N ASN A 342 -5.37 13.16 59.55
CA ASN A 342 -4.33 12.15 59.71
C ASN A 342 -4.67 10.67 59.46
N LYS A 343 -4.04 10.12 58.40
CA LYS A 343 -2.87 9.23 58.55
C LYS A 343 -2.22 8.92 57.19
N ASN A 344 -0.99 9.43 57.05
CA ASN A 344 0.20 8.78 56.49
C ASN A 344 0.01 7.68 55.43
N SER A 345 0.57 7.88 54.24
CA SER A 345 1.93 7.41 53.95
C SER A 345 2.35 7.73 52.52
N TYR A 346 3.43 8.51 52.39
CA TYR A 346 4.19 8.69 51.17
C TYR A 346 4.85 7.38 50.74
N THR A 347 4.80 7.06 49.45
CA THR A 347 5.97 6.51 48.73
C THR A 347 5.94 6.91 47.27
N ARG A 348 6.72 7.95 46.94
CA ARG A 348 7.37 8.08 45.63
C ARG A 348 8.37 6.95 45.50
N ILE A 349 8.36 6.20 44.40
CA ILE A 349 9.53 5.43 43.96
C ILE A 349 9.92 5.94 42.58
N ASN A 350 11.12 6.51 42.54
CA ASN A 350 11.79 7.07 41.39
C ASN A 350 13.05 6.21 41.16
N TYR A 351 13.32 5.92 39.88
CA TYR A 351 14.56 5.40 39.29
C TYR A 351 15.05 3.99 39.66
N GLN A 352 15.29 3.17 38.63
CA GLN A 352 16.67 2.71 38.35
C GLN A 352 16.84 2.24 36.91
N ARG A 353 17.69 2.96 36.18
CA ARG A 353 18.46 2.44 35.04
C ARG A 353 19.41 1.36 35.57
N LYS A 354 19.51 0.23 34.87
CA LYS A 354 20.72 -0.59 34.81
C LYS A 354 20.92 -1.04 33.37
N SER A 355 21.68 -0.23 32.65
CA SER A 355 22.63 -0.75 31.66
C SER A 355 23.76 -1.43 32.44
N ASP A 356 24.07 -2.68 32.11
CA ASP A 356 25.42 -3.09 31.69
C ASP A 356 25.66 -4.61 31.84
N ILE A 357 26.07 -5.20 30.71
CA ILE A 357 27.01 -6.33 30.54
C ILE A 357 26.49 -7.75 30.82
N SER A 358 26.34 -8.55 29.74
CA SER A 358 27.42 -9.48 29.37
C SER A 358 27.38 -9.85 27.87
N PRO A 359 28.55 -9.84 27.19
CA PRO A 359 28.73 -10.30 25.83
C PRO A 359 29.05 -11.80 25.78
N PHE A 360 28.90 -12.40 24.59
CA PHE A 360 29.22 -13.79 24.23
C PHE A 360 28.35 -14.89 24.86
N ILE A 361 27.63 -15.62 24.01
CA ILE A 361 27.80 -17.06 23.78
C ILE A 361 27.05 -17.41 22.48
N LEU A 362 27.86 -17.84 21.48
CA LEU A 362 27.58 -18.58 20.23
C LEU A 362 26.58 -18.03 19.21
#